data_AF-A0A2A8UY56-F1
#
_entry.id   AF-A0A2A8UY56-F1
#
_cell.length_a   1.000
_cell.length_b   1.000
_cell.length_c   1.000
_cell.angle_alpha   90.00
_cell.angle_beta   90.00
_cell.angle_gamma   90.00
#
_symmetry.space_group_name_H-M   'P 1'
#
loop_
_entity.id
_entity.type
_entity.pdbx_description
1 polymer ?
#
loop_
_entity_poly.entity_id
_entity_poly.type
_entity_poly.pdbx_seq_one_letter_code
_entity_poly.pdbx_strand_id
1 'polypeptide(L)' 'MKLKKILNEYNQFKREMEISAQKYGLTNQKTVEFSQKLDLVVNEFMMIKYSAVNKQE' A
#
# COMPACT_ATOMS: atom_id res chain seq x y z
N MET A 1 15.95 -5.66 5.13
CA MET A 1 15.72 -5.59 3.66
C MET A 1 14.22 -5.64 3.28
N LYS A 2 13.36 -6.40 3.99
CA LYS A 2 11.92 -6.52 3.71
C LYS A 2 11.11 -5.21 3.79
N LEU A 3 11.37 -4.35 4.78
CA LEU A 3 10.64 -3.09 4.96
C LEU A 3 10.84 -2.10 3.79
N LYS A 4 12.05 -2.05 3.22
CA LYS A 4 12.37 -1.19 2.07
C LYS A 4 11.61 -1.63 0.82
N LYS A 5 11.41 -2.94 0.64
CA LYS A 5 10.61 -3.49 -0.46
C LYS A 5 9.14 -3.09 -0.35
N ILE A 6 8.55 -3.27 0.83
CA ILE A 6 7.16 -2.87 1.13
C ILE A 6 6.96 -1.36 0.89
N LEU A 7 7.89 -0.53 1.32
CA LEU A 7 7.82 0.92 1.08
C LEU A 7 7.88 1.27 -0.40
N ASN A 8 8.73 0.59 -1.18
CA ASN A 8 8.79 0.78 -2.62
C ASN A 8 7.49 0.37 -3.32
N GLU A 9 6.92 -0.79 -2.95
CA GLU A 9 5.64 -1.26 -3.49
C GLU A 9 4.49 -0.31 -3.14
N TYR A 10 4.46 0.19 -1.91
CA TYR A 10 3.51 1.23 -1.49
C TYR A 10 3.62 2.48 -2.35
N ASN A 11 4.82 3.02 -2.51
CA ASN A 11 5.04 4.23 -3.31
C ASN A 11 4.68 4.03 -4.79
N GLN A 12 4.95 2.85 -5.34
CA GLN A 12 4.57 2.51 -6.70
C GLN A 12 3.05 2.49 -6.86
N PHE A 13 2.33 1.72 -6.04
CA PHE A 13 0.87 1.63 -6.16
C PHE A 13 0.18 2.95 -5.84
N LYS A 14 0.71 3.75 -4.91
CA LYS A 14 0.21 5.10 -4.63
C LYS A 14 0.27 5.98 -5.87
N ARG A 15 1.42 6.00 -6.55
CA ARG A 15 1.60 6.78 -7.77
C ARG A 15 0.67 6.31 -8.89
N GLU A 16 0.54 5.00 -9.10
CA GLU A 16 -0.34 4.44 -10.14
C GLU A 16 -1.83 4.74 -9.85
N MET A 17 -2.25 4.64 -8.58
CA MET A 17 -3.59 5.01 -8.14
C MET A 17 -3.86 6.50 -8.37
N GLU A 18 -2.95 7.39 -7.98
CA GLU A 18 -3.10 8.85 -8.14
C GLU A 18 -3.23 9.23 -9.62
N ILE A 19 -2.39 8.66 -10.48
CA ILE A 19 -2.46 8.88 -11.94
C ILE A 19 -3.81 8.38 -12.48
N SER A 20 -4.25 7.18 -12.08
CA SER A 20 -5.53 6.61 -12.52
C SER A 20 -6.72 7.43 -12.03
N ALA A 21 -6.70 7.88 -10.78
CA ALA A 21 -7.73 8.73 -10.17
C ALA A 21 -7.85 10.07 -10.87
N GLN A 22 -6.72 10.73 -11.15
CA GLN A 22 -6.70 12.00 -11.88
C GLN A 22 -7.22 11.86 -13.31
N LYS A 23 -6.90 10.75 -13.99
CA LYS A 23 -7.25 10.56 -15.40
C LYS A 23 -8.66 10.01 -15.61
N TYR A 24 -9.12 9.11 -14.76
CA TYR A 24 -10.33 8.32 -14.97
C TYR A 24 -11.33 8.38 -13.81
N GLY A 25 -10.98 9.03 -12.69
CA GLY A 25 -11.80 9.11 -11.48
C GLY A 25 -11.57 7.98 -10.49
N LEU A 26 -12.13 8.16 -9.29
CA LEU A 26 -11.97 7.24 -8.15
C LEU A 26 -12.75 5.93 -8.31
N THR A 27 -13.89 5.97 -9.01
CA THR A 27 -14.74 4.81 -9.26
C THR A 27 -14.27 3.97 -10.44
N ASN A 28 -13.22 4.40 -11.15
CA ASN A 28 -12.65 3.60 -12.22
C ASN A 28 -12.08 2.30 -11.65
N GLN A 29 -12.35 1.18 -12.33
CA GLN A 29 -11.91 -0.15 -11.91
C GLN A 29 -10.40 -0.22 -11.61
N LYS A 30 -9.54 0.40 -12.43
CA LYS A 30 -8.08 0.38 -12.20
C LYS A 30 -7.71 1.18 -10.95
N THR A 31 -8.35 2.32 -10.72
CA THR A 31 -8.14 3.11 -9.51
C THR A 31 -8.53 2.30 -8.26
N VAL A 32 -9.65 1.59 -8.31
CA VAL A 32 -10.10 0.68 -7.24
C VAL A 32 -9.11 -0.47 -7.03
N GLU A 33 -8.64 -1.12 -8.09
CA GLU A 33 -7.64 -2.19 -8.00
C GLU A 33 -6.33 -1.72 -7.37
N PHE A 34 -5.84 -0.51 -7.71
CA PHE A 34 -4.66 0.04 -7.06
C PHE A 34 -4.90 0.38 -5.59
N SER A 35 -6.08 0.90 -5.24
CA SER A 35 -6.47 1.13 -3.85
C SER A 35 -6.47 -0.16 -3.03
N GLN A 36 -7.00 -1.26 -3.59
CA GLN A 36 -7.00 -2.56 -2.92
C GLN A 36 -5.59 -3.11 -2.72
N LYS A 37 -4.71 -2.95 -3.71
CA LYS A 37 -3.29 -3.34 -3.59
C LYS A 37 -2.57 -2.51 -2.52
N LEU A 38 -2.85 -1.21 -2.42
CA LEU A 38 -2.32 -0.34 -1.36
C LEU A 38 -2.74 -0.83 0.02
N ASP A 39 -4.01 -1.17 0.22
CA ASP A 39 -4.51 -1.69 1.49
C ASP A 39 -3.78 -2.96 1.92
N LEU A 40 -3.52 -3.90 1.00
CA LEU A 40 -2.75 -5.11 1.29
C LEU A 40 -1.32 -4.79 1.75
N VAL A 41 -0.65 -3.84 1.10
CA VAL A 41 0.72 -3.43 1.44
C VAL A 41 0.75 -2.71 2.80
N VAL A 42 -0.25 -1.86 3.09
CA VAL A 42 -0.39 -1.21 4.40
C VAL A 42 -0.63 -2.24 5.49
N ASN A 43 -1.48 -3.24 5.26
CA ASN A 43 -1.71 -4.32 6.21
C ASN A 43 -0.42 -5.12 6.48
N GLU A 44 0.37 -5.45 5.46
CA GLU A 44 1.66 -6.13 5.67
C GLU A 44 2.64 -5.26 6.47
N PHE A 45 2.68 -3.95 6.19
CA PHE A 45 3.50 -3.01 6.96
C PHE A 45 3.08 -2.95 8.44
N MET A 46 1.79 -2.86 8.70
CA MET A 46 1.23 -2.81 10.06
C MET A 46 1.53 -4.09 10.83
N MET A 47 1.37 -5.27 10.21
CA MET A 47 1.72 -6.54 10.85
C MET A 47 3.19 -6.57 11.29
N ILE A 48 4.12 -6.06 10.46
CA ILE A 48 5.54 -6.00 10.82
C ILE A 48 5.77 -5.05 11.99
N LYS A 49 5.12 -3.88 11.99
CA LYS A 49 5.25 -2.89 13.07
C LYS A 49 4.70 -3.42 14.39
N TYR A 50 3.49 -3.97 14.42
CA TYR A 50 2.89 -4.52 15.63
C TYR A 50 3.64 -5.76 16.14
N SER A 51 4.12 -6.64 15.26
CA SER A 51 4.93 -7.79 15.66
C SER A 51 6.28 -7.40 16.29
N ALA A 52 6.79 -6.21 15.98
CA ALA A 52 8.01 -5.69 16.61
C ALA A 52 7.73 -5.10 18.00
N VAL A 53 6.55 -4.49 18.20
CA VAL A 53 6.11 -3.93 19.49
C VAL A 53 5.82 -5.05 20.49
N ASN A 54 5.08 -6.08 20.09
CA ASN A 54 4.69 -7.20 20.97
C ASN A 54 5.85 -8.15 21.35
N LYS A 55 7.08 -7.92 20.86
CA LYS A 55 8.29 -8.68 21.24
C LYS A 55 9.11 -7.99 22.33
N GLN A 56 8.69 -6.80 22.75
CA GLN A 56 9.36 -6.00 23.78
C GLN A 56 8.62 -6.03 25.13
N GLU A 57 7.47 -6.72 25.20
CA GLU A 57 6.78 -7.12 26.44
C GLU A 57 7.15 -8.56 26.81
#